data_AF-A0A951JPM9-F1
#
_entry.id   AF-A0A951JPM9-F1
#
_cell.length_a   1.000
_cell.length_b   1.000
_cell.length_c   1.000
_cell.angle_alpha   90.00
_cell.angle_beta   90.00
_cell.angle_gamma   90.00
#
_symmetry.space_group_name_H-M   'P 1'
#
loop_
_entity.id
_entity.type
_entity.pdbx_description
1 polymer ?
#
loop_
_entity_poly.entity_id
_entity_poly.type
_entity_poly.pdbx_seq_one_letter_code
_entity_poly.pdbx_strand_id
1 'polypeptide(L)'
;MDGTDGRRGVGEATGGYQARLGQRLRSIRRQQALSLQQVEQRSGGRWKAVVVGAYERGDRAISTAKLAELAGFYGVPPSELVAQPPTRSAADQPSGRGRMVIDLTRLSDERLGDDYGAISRYASTIQLRRGDYNGRVLTMRDGDVWSLAAMMGVSSGELLQRLTEDGVLPPREDPVGA
;
A
#
# COMPACT_ATOMS: atom_id res chain seq x y z
N MET A 1 8.21 -44.92 -10.45
CA MET A 1 7.34 -43.75 -10.23
C MET A 1 8.07 -42.86 -9.24
N ASP A 2 8.63 -41.77 -9.75
CA ASP A 2 9.59 -40.90 -9.06
C ASP A 2 8.87 -39.88 -8.18
N GLY A 3 9.28 -39.78 -6.92
CA GLY A 3 8.68 -38.96 -5.87
C GLY A 3 9.60 -37.82 -5.42
N THR A 4 9.98 -36.91 -6.32
CA THR A 4 10.95 -35.84 -6.04
C THR A 4 10.51 -34.42 -6.40
N ASP A 5 9.20 -34.13 -6.44
CA ASP A 5 8.67 -32.79 -6.81
C ASP A 5 7.97 -32.04 -5.65
N GLY A 6 8.49 -32.15 -4.42
CA GLY A 6 7.94 -31.45 -3.24
C GLY A 6 8.88 -30.43 -2.60
N ARG A 7 10.21 -30.56 -2.80
CA ARG A 7 11.21 -29.76 -2.08
C ARG A 7 11.67 -28.49 -2.80
N ARG A 8 11.46 -28.36 -4.12
CA ARG A 8 11.88 -27.16 -4.88
C ARG A 8 10.97 -25.95 -4.65
N GLY A 9 9.66 -26.15 -4.56
CA GLY A 9 8.69 -25.03 -4.44
C GLY A 9 8.79 -24.22 -3.13
N VAL A 10 9.14 -24.86 -2.01
CA VAL A 10 9.25 -24.17 -0.70
C VAL A 10 10.52 -23.32 -0.61
N GLY A 11 11.62 -23.77 -1.24
CA GLY A 11 12.90 -23.04 -1.26
C GLY A 11 12.81 -21.74 -2.06
N GLU A 12 12.17 -21.76 -3.22
CA GLU A 12 11.96 -20.58 -4.06
C GLU A 12 11.00 -19.57 -3.41
N ALA A 13 9.92 -20.05 -2.78
CA ALA A 13 8.99 -19.21 -2.03
C ALA A 13 9.67 -18.51 -0.83
N THR A 14 10.56 -19.22 -0.13
CA THR A 14 11.31 -18.69 1.02
C THR A 14 12.35 -17.65 0.59
N GLY A 15 13.09 -17.90 -0.50
CA GLY A 15 14.02 -16.92 -1.08
C GLY A 15 13.32 -15.66 -1.57
N GLY A 16 12.16 -15.81 -2.24
CA GLY A 16 11.32 -14.69 -2.64
C GLY A 16 10.81 -13.87 -1.46
N TYR A 17 10.46 -14.51 -0.35
CA TYR A 17 10.05 -13.82 0.89
C TYR A 17 11.20 -13.00 1.49
N GLN A 18 12.40 -13.58 1.58
CA GLN A 18 13.59 -12.88 2.10
C GLN A 18 13.97 -11.65 1.26
N ALA A 19 13.91 -11.77 -0.07
CA ALA A 19 14.17 -10.65 -0.97
C ALA A 19 13.17 -9.49 -0.77
N ARG A 20 11.86 -9.81 -0.68
CA ARG A 20 10.82 -8.80 -0.43
C ARG A 20 10.97 -8.11 0.92
N LEU A 21 11.26 -8.89 1.96
CA LEU A 21 11.54 -8.38 3.30
C LEU A 21 12.75 -7.43 3.30
N GLY A 22 13.83 -7.80 2.61
CA GLY A 22 15.03 -6.98 2.45
C GLY A 22 14.75 -5.66 1.72
N GLN A 23 13.97 -5.71 0.63
CA GLN A 23 13.54 -4.51 -0.09
C GLN A 23 12.69 -3.58 0.79
N ARG A 24 11.83 -4.15 1.66
CA ARG A 24 11.03 -3.36 2.60
C ARG A 24 11.89 -2.65 3.63
N LEU A 25 12.85 -3.35 4.23
CA LEU A 25 13.84 -2.77 5.15
C LEU A 25 14.61 -1.61 4.50
N ARG A 26 15.07 -1.80 3.26
CA ARG A 26 15.77 -0.75 2.49
C ARG A 26 14.89 0.48 2.28
N SER A 27 13.62 0.27 1.94
CA SER A 27 12.67 1.35 1.65
C SER A 27 12.44 2.23 2.89
N ILE A 28 12.20 1.62 4.05
CA ILE A 28 12.00 2.33 5.33
C ILE A 28 13.25 3.14 5.70
N ARG A 29 14.44 2.54 5.58
CA ARG A 29 15.71 3.24 5.82
C ARG A 29 15.86 4.46 4.92
N ARG A 30 15.56 4.33 3.62
CA ARG A 30 15.67 5.43 2.64
C ARG A 30 14.63 6.52 2.86
N GLN A 31 13.40 6.18 3.27
CA GLN A 31 12.36 7.15 3.62
C GLN A 31 12.79 8.06 4.78
N GLN A 32 13.59 7.53 5.71
CA GLN A 32 14.19 8.30 6.80
C GLN A 32 15.52 8.97 6.41
N ALA A 33 15.90 8.95 5.13
CA ALA A 33 17.14 9.48 4.60
C ALA A 33 18.42 8.94 5.29
N LEU A 34 18.37 7.71 5.81
CA LEU A 34 19.49 7.08 6.49
C LEU A 34 20.36 6.30 5.52
N SER A 35 21.68 6.48 5.59
CA SER A 35 22.66 5.57 5.01
C SER A 35 22.88 4.35 5.93
N LEU A 36 23.43 3.25 5.40
CA LEU A 36 23.77 2.07 6.23
C LEU A 36 24.78 2.44 7.33
N GLN A 37 25.71 3.36 7.04
CA GLN A 37 26.67 3.88 8.01
C GLN A 37 25.98 4.71 9.10
N GLN A 38 25.00 5.53 8.73
CA GLN A 38 24.20 6.30 9.71
C GLN A 38 23.33 5.39 10.58
N VAL A 39 22.83 4.25 10.06
CA VAL A 39 22.14 3.24 10.86
C VAL A 39 23.07 2.65 11.92
N GLU A 40 24.31 2.31 11.54
CA GLU A 40 25.30 1.83 12.51
C GLU A 40 25.64 2.88 13.57
N GLN A 41 25.87 4.12 13.16
CA GLN A 41 26.20 5.22 14.08
C GLN A 41 25.05 5.51 15.04
N ARG A 42 23.82 5.67 14.54
CA ARG A 42 22.64 6.00 15.37
C ARG A 42 22.22 4.86 16.29
N SER A 43 22.55 3.62 15.93
CA SER A 43 22.28 2.45 16.78
C SER A 43 23.39 2.15 17.79
N GLY A 44 24.42 3.00 17.88
CA GLY A 44 25.57 2.77 18.76
C GLY A 44 26.34 1.49 18.39
N GLY A 45 26.35 1.10 17.11
CA GLY A 45 27.01 -0.11 16.64
C GLY A 45 26.19 -1.39 16.79
N ARG A 46 24.98 -1.35 17.37
CA ARG A 46 24.08 -2.51 17.47
C ARG A 46 23.72 -3.06 16.09
N TRP A 47 23.46 -2.18 15.13
CA TRP A 47 23.13 -2.54 13.75
C TRP A 47 24.30 -2.26 12.81
N LYS A 48 25.19 -3.25 12.65
CA LYS A 48 26.32 -3.16 11.72
C LYS A 48 25.85 -2.92 10.28
N ALA A 49 26.44 -1.94 9.60
CA ALA A 49 26.09 -1.55 8.23
C ALA A 49 26.13 -2.73 7.25
N VAL A 50 27.16 -3.57 7.38
CA VAL A 50 27.33 -4.79 6.57
C VAL A 50 26.19 -5.79 6.79
N VAL A 51 25.76 -5.96 8.04
CA VAL A 51 24.70 -6.91 8.42
C VAL A 51 23.34 -6.44 7.91
N VAL A 52 23.01 -5.16 8.11
CA VAL A 52 21.78 -4.57 7.59
C VAL A 52 21.77 -4.63 6.06
N GLY A 53 22.91 -4.37 5.41
CA GLY A 53 23.04 -4.52 3.96
C GLY A 53 22.78 -5.93 3.45
N ALA A 54 23.22 -6.96 4.17
CA ALA A 54 22.92 -8.36 3.83
C ALA A 54 21.44 -8.70 3.99
N TYR A 55 20.77 -8.18 5.02
CA TYR A 55 19.31 -8.30 5.16
C TYR A 55 18.57 -7.61 4.02
N GLU A 56 18.99 -6.40 3.65
CA GLU A 56 18.34 -5.63 2.59
C GLU A 56 18.44 -6.27 1.19
N ARG A 57 19.50 -7.04 0.94
CA ARG A 57 19.66 -7.77 -0.32
C ARG A 57 18.97 -9.13 -0.33
N GLY A 58 18.55 -9.63 0.84
CA GLY A 58 18.03 -10.99 0.99
C GLY A 58 19.12 -12.06 1.06
N ASP A 59 20.40 -11.68 1.07
CA ASP A 59 21.55 -12.61 1.16
C ASP A 59 21.60 -13.34 2.50
N ARG A 60 20.90 -12.81 3.51
CA ARG A 60 20.86 -13.37 4.87
C ARG A 60 19.45 -13.39 5.41
N ALA A 61 19.04 -14.54 5.92
CA ALA A 61 17.82 -14.68 6.69
C ALA A 61 17.88 -13.84 7.98
N ILE A 62 16.77 -13.20 8.32
CA ILE A 62 16.60 -12.49 9.59
C ILE A 62 15.58 -13.24 10.45
N SER A 63 15.87 -13.38 11.74
CA SER A 63 14.92 -13.96 12.69
C SER A 63 13.80 -12.97 13.01
N THR A 64 12.65 -13.49 13.43
CA THR A 64 11.50 -12.70 13.88
C THR A 64 11.88 -11.72 15.00
N ALA A 65 12.69 -12.15 15.98
CA ALA A 65 13.17 -11.29 17.06
C ALA A 65 14.00 -10.11 16.53
N LYS A 66 14.98 -10.36 15.65
CA LYS A 66 15.81 -9.29 15.08
C LYS A 66 15.00 -8.36 14.18
N LEU A 67 14.00 -8.89 13.49
CA LEU A 67 13.07 -8.09 12.69
C LEU A 67 12.29 -7.11 13.57
N ALA A 68 11.76 -7.56 14.71
CA ALA A 68 11.06 -6.72 15.67
C ALA A 68 11.97 -5.63 16.26
N GLU A 69 13.23 -5.97 16.57
CA GLU A 69 14.20 -4.98 17.06
C GLU A 69 14.56 -3.93 15.99
N LEU A 70 14.73 -4.32 14.72
CA LEU A 70 14.93 -3.37 13.61
C LEU A 70 13.71 -2.49 13.42
N ALA A 71 12.50 -3.04 13.52
CA ALA A 71 11.25 -2.29 13.45
C ALA A 71 11.22 -1.21 14.54
N GLY A 72 11.55 -1.59 15.78
CA GLY A 72 11.67 -0.67 16.90
C GLY A 72 12.72 0.42 16.67
N PHE A 73 13.89 0.07 16.12
CA PHE A 73 14.92 1.05 15.77
C PHE A 73 14.43 2.07 14.72
N TYR A 74 13.67 1.63 13.73
CA TYR A 74 13.09 2.52 12.72
C TYR A 74 11.77 3.19 13.15
N GLY A 75 11.25 2.87 14.34
CA GLY A 75 9.98 3.43 14.83
C GLY A 75 8.75 3.00 14.02
N VAL A 76 8.79 1.80 13.41
CA VAL A 76 7.67 1.22 12.63
C VAL A 76 7.16 -0.06 13.30
N PRO A 77 5.88 -0.42 13.16
CA PRO A 77 5.38 -1.68 13.69
C PRO A 77 6.00 -2.89 12.93
N PRO A 78 6.27 -4.04 13.59
CA PRO A 78 6.84 -5.21 12.91
C PRO A 78 6.00 -5.73 11.74
N SER A 79 4.68 -5.54 11.77
CA SER A 79 3.76 -5.85 10.67
C SER A 79 4.09 -5.08 9.38
N GLU A 80 4.65 -3.87 9.49
CA GLU A 80 5.07 -3.04 8.35
C GLU A 80 6.23 -3.66 7.56
N LEU A 81 7.02 -4.50 8.23
CA LEU A 81 8.12 -5.25 7.62
C LEU A 81 7.62 -6.54 6.95
N VAL A 82 6.59 -7.19 7.50
CA VAL A 82 6.06 -8.48 7.05
C VAL A 82 4.96 -8.33 5.99
N ALA A 83 4.31 -7.15 5.89
CA ALA A 83 3.29 -6.85 4.89
C ALA A 83 3.88 -6.84 3.47
N GLN A 84 3.95 -8.01 2.83
CA GLN A 84 3.83 -8.23 1.37
C GLN A 84 3.87 -9.72 0.99
N PRO A 85 2.72 -10.37 0.74
CA PRO A 85 2.59 -11.24 -0.41
C PRO A 85 2.54 -10.40 -1.69
N PRO A 86 3.24 -10.77 -2.77
CA PRO A 86 3.10 -10.10 -4.04
C PRO A 86 1.81 -10.58 -4.71
N THR A 87 0.83 -9.70 -4.80
CA THR A 87 0.05 -9.55 -6.04
C THR A 87 0.14 -8.09 -6.46
N ARG A 88 1.37 -7.62 -6.69
CA ARG A 88 1.60 -6.39 -7.45
C ARG A 88 2.23 -6.80 -8.77
N SER A 89 1.39 -7.09 -9.75
CA SER A 89 1.80 -7.10 -11.15
C SER A 89 2.35 -5.72 -11.50
N ALA A 90 3.28 -5.64 -12.46
CA ALA A 90 3.89 -4.40 -12.95
C ALA A 90 2.89 -3.36 -13.51
N ALA A 91 1.58 -3.63 -13.46
CA ALA A 91 0.49 -2.68 -13.61
C ALA A 91 0.31 -1.73 -12.39
N ASP A 92 0.96 -2.02 -11.25
CA ASP A 92 0.79 -1.28 -9.99
C ASP A 92 1.96 -0.33 -9.69
N GLN A 93 2.71 0.09 -10.72
CA GLN A 93 3.47 1.32 -10.62
C GLN A 93 2.50 2.50 -10.68
N PRO A 94 2.60 3.49 -9.76
CA PRO A 94 1.76 4.67 -9.76
C PRO A 94 2.07 5.51 -11.01
N SER A 95 1.39 5.19 -12.08
CA SER A 95 1.26 6.06 -13.23
C SER A 95 0.45 7.24 -12.72
N GLY A 96 1.01 8.45 -12.73
CA GLY A 96 0.28 9.67 -12.36
C GLY A 96 -0.84 10.03 -13.35
N ARG A 97 -1.73 9.08 -13.68
CA ARG A 97 -2.78 9.17 -14.68
C ARG A 97 -4.05 8.49 -14.17
N GLY A 98 -4.65 9.12 -13.17
CA GLY A 98 -5.97 8.77 -12.66
C GLY A 98 -6.28 9.62 -11.45
N ARG A 99 -7.13 10.63 -11.63
CA ARG A 99 -7.81 11.30 -10.53
C ARG A 99 -9.23 10.78 -10.58
N MET A 100 -9.67 10.11 -9.53
CA MET A 100 -11.08 9.78 -9.38
C MET A 100 -11.79 11.01 -8.84
N VAL A 101 -12.85 11.45 -9.51
CA VAL A 101 -13.74 12.48 -8.99
C VAL A 101 -14.98 11.76 -8.45
N ILE A 102 -15.35 12.03 -7.20
CA ILE A 102 -16.55 11.48 -6.58
C ILE A 102 -17.57 12.60 -6.41
N ASP A 103 -18.80 12.41 -6.87
CA ASP A 103 -19.93 13.29 -6.54
C ASP A 103 -20.44 12.95 -5.13
N LEU A 104 -20.20 13.88 -4.20
CA LEU A 104 -20.58 13.72 -2.80
C LEU A 104 -22.09 13.86 -2.58
N THR A 105 -22.78 14.53 -3.49
CA THR A 105 -24.24 14.65 -3.45
C THR A 105 -24.89 13.30 -3.73
N ARG A 106 -24.35 12.59 -4.73
CA ARG A 106 -24.80 11.23 -5.07
C ARG A 106 -24.41 10.23 -3.99
N LEU A 107 -23.20 10.33 -3.46
CA LEU A 107 -22.73 9.47 -2.38
C LEU A 107 -23.57 9.59 -1.08
N SER A 108 -24.23 10.75 -0.88
CA SER A 108 -25.11 11.00 0.27
C SER A 108 -26.57 10.54 0.05
N ASP A 109 -26.89 9.95 -1.10
CA ASP A 109 -28.24 9.48 -1.41
C ASP A 109 -28.59 8.24 -0.57
N GLU A 110 -29.64 8.33 0.24
CA GLU A 110 -30.11 7.26 1.12
C GLU A 110 -30.48 5.97 0.35
N ARG A 111 -30.72 6.07 -0.97
CA ARG A 111 -30.99 4.93 -1.85
C ARG A 111 -29.80 4.01 -2.05
N LEU A 112 -28.57 4.50 -1.84
CA LEU A 112 -27.35 3.70 -1.94
C LEU A 112 -27.14 2.79 -0.73
N GLY A 113 -27.90 2.98 0.36
CA GLY A 113 -27.90 2.11 1.52
C GLY A 113 -26.58 2.05 2.29
N ASP A 114 -26.51 1.13 3.27
CA ASP A 114 -25.34 0.94 4.14
C ASP A 114 -24.07 0.51 3.39
N ASP A 115 -24.22 -0.04 2.17
CA ASP A 115 -23.14 -0.52 1.31
C ASP A 115 -22.11 0.59 1.02
N TYR A 116 -22.53 1.85 0.96
CA TYR A 116 -21.65 3.00 0.70
C TYR A 116 -21.27 3.80 1.95
N GLY A 117 -21.70 3.39 3.14
CA GLY A 117 -21.42 4.09 4.40
C GLY A 117 -19.92 4.21 4.71
N ALA A 118 -19.14 3.21 4.32
CA ALA A 118 -17.70 3.19 4.49
C ALA A 118 -16.99 4.24 3.60
N ILE A 119 -17.44 4.37 2.34
CA ILE A 119 -16.93 5.34 1.37
C ILE A 119 -17.30 6.76 1.79
N SER A 120 -18.53 6.97 2.27
CA SER A 120 -19.00 8.24 2.83
C SER A 120 -18.15 8.70 4.02
N ARG A 121 -17.90 7.83 5.00
CA ARG A 121 -17.08 8.14 6.17
C ARG A 121 -15.63 8.47 5.80
N TYR A 122 -15.10 7.77 4.82
CA TYR A 122 -13.76 8.03 4.30
C TYR A 122 -13.68 9.39 3.58
N ALA A 123 -14.66 9.70 2.73
CA ALA A 123 -14.77 11.00 2.06
C ALA A 123 -14.85 12.16 3.07
N SER A 124 -15.68 12.05 4.12
CA SER A 124 -15.78 13.06 5.18
C SER A 124 -14.45 13.28 5.91
N THR A 125 -13.66 12.21 6.13
CA THR A 125 -12.34 12.30 6.76
C THR A 125 -11.35 13.08 5.88
N ILE A 126 -11.43 12.92 4.55
CA ILE A 126 -10.61 13.67 3.61
C ILE A 126 -11.01 15.14 3.59
N GLN A 127 -12.31 15.46 3.56
CA GLN A 127 -12.82 16.83 3.62
C GLN A 127 -12.36 17.57 4.88
N LEU A 128 -12.50 16.93 6.05
CA LEU A 128 -12.07 17.46 7.34
C LEU A 128 -10.57 17.82 7.37
N ARG A 129 -9.72 16.94 6.81
CA ARG A 129 -8.26 17.17 6.74
C ARG A 129 -7.88 18.30 5.78
N ARG A 130 -8.65 18.50 4.71
CA ARG A 130 -8.39 19.52 3.69
C ARG A 130 -9.00 20.88 4.03
N GLY A 131 -9.93 20.93 4.98
CA GLY A 131 -10.75 22.11 5.22
C GLY A 131 -11.73 22.38 4.05
N ASP A 132 -12.03 21.36 3.25
CA ASP A 132 -12.81 21.45 2.02
C ASP A 132 -14.25 20.93 2.26
N TYR A 133 -15.09 21.82 2.79
CA TYR A 133 -16.48 21.50 3.16
C TYR A 133 -17.51 21.92 2.09
N ASN A 134 -17.08 22.68 1.08
CA ASN A 134 -17.99 23.26 0.07
C ASN A 134 -17.95 22.50 -1.28
N GLY A 135 -17.09 21.49 -1.42
CA GLY A 135 -17.02 20.68 -2.62
C GLY A 135 -18.26 19.80 -2.78
N ARG A 136 -19.00 19.95 -3.89
CA ARG A 136 -19.95 18.93 -4.36
C ARG A 136 -19.26 17.69 -4.91
N VAL A 137 -17.98 17.85 -5.26
CA VAL A 137 -17.12 16.80 -5.79
C VAL A 137 -15.85 16.68 -4.97
N LEU A 138 -15.39 15.45 -4.76
CA LEU A 138 -14.13 15.14 -4.10
C LEU A 138 -13.18 14.47 -5.08
N THR A 139 -12.05 15.11 -5.36
CA THR A 139 -10.99 14.50 -6.15
C THR A 139 -10.08 13.67 -5.26
N MET A 140 -10.04 12.37 -5.56
CA MET A 140 -9.31 11.32 -4.87
C MET A 140 -8.19 10.77 -5.76
N ARG A 141 -7.13 10.29 -5.13
CA ARG A 141 -5.99 9.68 -5.81
C ARG A 141 -6.31 8.21 -6.08
N ASP A 142 -5.67 7.60 -7.08
CA ASP A 142 -5.86 6.17 -7.37
C ASP A 142 -5.56 5.24 -6.18
N GLY A 143 -4.63 5.63 -5.31
CA GLY A 143 -4.36 4.89 -4.07
C GLY A 143 -5.54 4.87 -3.09
N ASP A 144 -6.43 5.85 -3.18
CA ASP A 144 -7.65 5.91 -2.37
C ASP A 144 -8.69 4.90 -2.90
N VAL A 145 -8.77 4.70 -4.22
CA VAL A 145 -9.66 3.72 -4.87
C VAL A 145 -9.35 2.31 -4.40
N TRP A 146 -8.07 1.96 -4.36
CA TRP A 146 -7.63 0.66 -3.84
C TRP A 146 -7.99 0.50 -2.35
N SER A 147 -7.80 1.55 -1.56
CA SER A 147 -8.12 1.54 -0.13
C SER A 147 -9.63 1.35 0.12
N LEU A 148 -10.46 2.00 -0.69
CA LEU A 148 -11.91 1.85 -0.64
C LEU A 148 -12.36 0.46 -1.09
N ALA A 149 -11.78 -0.07 -2.17
CA ALA A 149 -12.10 -1.41 -2.67
C ALA A 149 -11.75 -2.49 -1.64
N ALA A 150 -10.59 -2.35 -0.99
CA ALA A 150 -10.17 -3.22 0.11
C ALA A 150 -11.12 -3.14 1.31
N MET A 151 -11.59 -1.94 1.68
CA MET A 151 -12.54 -1.74 2.78
C MET A 151 -13.90 -2.40 2.49
N MET A 152 -14.29 -2.45 1.22
CA MET A 152 -15.54 -3.04 0.72
C MET A 152 -15.41 -4.54 0.42
N GLY A 153 -14.20 -5.12 0.49
CA GLY A 153 -13.95 -6.53 0.17
C GLY A 153 -14.10 -6.87 -1.32
N VAL A 154 -14.01 -5.88 -2.22
CA VAL A 154 -14.17 -6.05 -3.68
C VAL A 154 -12.90 -5.65 -4.43
N SER A 155 -12.84 -5.96 -5.73
CA SER A 155 -11.75 -5.48 -6.58
C SER A 155 -11.92 -3.99 -6.94
N SER A 156 -10.82 -3.29 -7.26
CA SER A 156 -10.89 -1.88 -7.69
C SER A 156 -11.75 -1.69 -8.96
N GLY A 157 -11.71 -2.65 -9.88
CA GLY A 157 -12.51 -2.62 -11.11
C GLY A 157 -14.00 -2.77 -10.82
N GLU A 158 -14.35 -3.68 -9.90
CA GLU A 158 -15.72 -3.88 -9.45
C GLU A 158 -16.25 -2.66 -8.69
N LEU A 159 -15.45 -2.05 -7.81
CA LEU A 159 -15.82 -0.80 -7.15
C LEU A 159 -16.07 0.32 -8.16
N LEU A 160 -15.18 0.49 -9.15
CA LEU A 160 -15.32 1.48 -10.20
C LEU A 160 -16.60 1.27 -11.03
N GLN A 161 -16.91 0.02 -11.37
CA GLN A 161 -18.11 -0.34 -12.09
C GLN A 161 -19.36 0.04 -11.28
N ARG A 162 -19.45 -0.38 -10.02
CA ARG A 162 -20.58 -0.05 -9.13
C ARG A 162 -20.76 1.46 -8.96
N LEU A 163 -19.69 2.19 -8.67
CA LEU A 163 -19.73 3.66 -8.54
C LEU A 163 -20.15 4.37 -9.84
N THR A 164 -19.90 3.75 -11.00
CA THR A 164 -20.33 4.27 -12.29
C THR A 164 -21.81 3.96 -12.55
N GLU A 165 -22.25 2.72 -12.31
CA GLU A 165 -23.64 2.27 -12.44
C GLU A 165 -24.57 3.09 -11.53
N ASP A 166 -24.10 3.40 -10.33
CA ASP A 166 -24.81 4.19 -9.33
C ASP A 166 -24.69 5.71 -9.56
N GLY A 167 -23.95 6.14 -10.57
CA GLY A 167 -23.79 7.55 -10.94
C GLY A 167 -23.01 8.40 -9.92
N VAL A 168 -22.24 7.76 -9.03
CA VAL A 168 -21.40 8.40 -8.01
C VAL A 168 -20.11 8.97 -8.63
N LEU A 169 -19.62 8.36 -9.70
CA LEU A 169 -18.60 9.01 -10.54
C LEU A 169 -19.31 9.94 -11.52
N PRO A 170 -18.91 11.24 -11.59
CA PRO A 170 -19.43 12.10 -12.62
C PRO A 170 -19.01 11.55 -14.00
N PRO A 171 -19.81 11.80 -15.06
CA PRO A 171 -19.40 11.48 -16.41
C PRO A 171 -18.02 12.09 -16.66
N ARG A 172 -17.10 11.32 -17.26
CA ARG A 172 -15.79 11.86 -17.65
C ARG A 172 -16.04 13.09 -18.52
N GLU A 173 -15.81 14.27 -17.97
CA GLU A 173 -15.63 15.45 -18.81
C GLU A 173 -14.28 15.26 -19.48
N ASP A 174 -14.32 14.83 -20.74
CA ASP A 174 -13.16 14.95 -21.62
C ASP A 174 -12.71 16.42 -21.56
N PRO A 175 -11.41 16.69 -21.39
CA PRO A 175 -10.93 18.06 -21.38
C PRO A 175 -11.34 18.73 -22.70
N VAL A 176 -12.28 19.67 -22.61
CA VAL A 176 -12.69 20.52 -23.72
C VAL A 176 -11.44 21.24 -24.22
N GLY A 177 -11.04 20.89 -25.45
CA GLY A 177 -10.23 21.70 -26.36
C GLY A 177 -8.92 22.29 -25.80
N ALA A 178 -7.80 21.68 -26.17
CA ALA A 178 -6.55 22.42 -26.40
C ALA A 178 -6.50 22.88 -27.86
#